data_AF-A0A558N9S9-F1
#
_entry.id   AF-A0A558N9S9-F1
#
_cell.length_a   1.000
_cell.length_b   1.000
_cell.length_c   1.000
_cell.angle_alpha   90.00
_cell.angle_beta   90.00
_cell.angle_gamma   90.00
#
_symmetry.space_group_name_H-M   'P 1'
#
loop_
_entity.id
_entity.type
_entity.pdbx_description
1 polymer ?
#
loop_
_entity_poly.entity_id
_entity_poly.type
_entity_poly.pdbx_seq_one_letter_code
_entity_poly.pdbx_strand_id
1 'polypeptide(L)'
;MNDTAERIEFPVVDTTYWKTKDKQWMAGRHEQWAVIENYFVGPATKSKKAKGILKRYFLHGSMPDFKALKSWKSNERHLDLFCFLWLHPSWDSDVLVPLRDAYIHSPLVLEEDVSVGMELLFQYGALIASAEYFENEDVSDVIQTDGNNRLLFDLMIGNLSEQKGIEKKVNYPMHHIIEMSKWLCNKKLHIINNDCLYQYGSYLDFWYQSCPKNENYFDDAFYKGALPYIEKALYRIYYFDTEKEGDTCRTRFVVKIRKILDEREFIQDFKQLWLDVKAGKIQVENPWKR
;
A
#
# COMPACT_ATOMS: atom_id res chain seq x y z
N MET A 1 18.14 42.28 -18.26
CA MET A 1 17.85 41.23 -17.27
C MET A 1 17.11 40.14 -18.02
N ASN A 2 17.81 39.08 -18.39
CA ASN A 2 17.24 37.96 -19.14
C ASN A 2 16.50 37.07 -18.16
N ASP A 3 15.18 37.21 -18.13
CA ASP A 3 14.27 36.36 -17.38
C ASP A 3 13.91 35.16 -18.27
N THR A 4 14.88 34.29 -18.54
CA THR A 4 14.57 32.93 -19.02
C THR A 4 14.11 32.14 -17.81
N ALA A 5 12.85 32.32 -17.43
CA ALA A 5 12.16 31.33 -16.64
C ALA A 5 12.21 30.02 -17.44
N GLU A 6 13.15 29.13 -17.07
CA GLU A 6 13.20 27.78 -17.62
C GLU A 6 11.79 27.21 -17.59
N ARG A 7 11.32 26.77 -18.76
CA ARG A 7 10.01 26.18 -18.89
C ARG A 7 10.07 24.85 -18.14
N ILE A 8 9.62 24.88 -16.89
CA ILE A 8 9.54 23.69 -16.06
C ILE A 8 8.57 22.74 -16.75
N GLU A 9 9.09 21.63 -17.28
CA GLU A 9 8.34 20.56 -17.93
C GLU A 9 8.57 19.25 -17.18
N PHE A 10 7.57 18.37 -17.18
CA PHE A 10 7.72 17.04 -16.61
C PHE A 10 8.67 16.22 -17.50
N PRO A 11 9.58 15.40 -16.93
CA PRO A 11 10.53 14.61 -17.72
C PRO A 11 9.84 13.76 -18.80
N VAL A 12 10.46 13.65 -19.96
CA VAL A 12 9.94 12.81 -21.05
C VAL A 12 10.03 11.34 -20.64
N VAL A 13 8.89 10.66 -20.60
CA VAL A 13 8.80 9.22 -20.35
C VAL A 13 9.08 8.47 -21.65
N ASP A 14 9.81 7.35 -21.57
CA ASP A 14 10.01 6.46 -22.71
C ASP A 14 8.69 5.80 -23.11
N THR A 15 8.08 6.28 -24.18
CA THR A 15 6.80 5.78 -24.68
C THR A 15 6.92 4.53 -25.55
N THR A 16 8.13 4.02 -25.81
CA THR A 16 8.33 2.82 -26.63
C THR A 16 7.71 1.57 -25.99
N TYR A 17 7.65 1.52 -24.66
CA TYR A 17 6.99 0.43 -23.91
C TYR A 17 5.48 0.32 -24.20
N TRP A 18 4.82 1.39 -24.65
CA TRP A 18 3.39 1.37 -24.97
C TRP A 18 3.09 0.73 -26.33
N LYS A 19 4.10 0.48 -27.17
CA LYS A 19 3.98 -0.21 -28.47
C LYS A 19 2.77 0.25 -29.28
N THR A 20 2.53 1.57 -29.35
CA THR A 20 1.30 2.16 -29.93
C THR A 20 1.08 1.84 -31.42
N LYS A 21 2.12 1.36 -32.11
CA LYS A 21 2.07 0.92 -33.51
C LYS A 21 1.64 -0.55 -33.67
N ASP A 22 1.68 -1.34 -32.60
CA ASP A 22 1.25 -2.74 -32.58
C ASP A 22 -0.26 -2.81 -32.30
N LYS A 23 -1.04 -3.20 -33.33
CA LYS A 23 -2.50 -3.26 -33.25
C LYS A 23 -3.01 -4.32 -32.29
N GLN A 24 -2.34 -5.47 -32.20
CA GLN A 24 -2.76 -6.57 -31.33
C GLN A 24 -2.50 -6.19 -29.88
N TRP A 25 -1.33 -5.61 -29.60
CA TRP A 25 -1.00 -5.05 -28.30
C TRP A 25 -2.02 -4.00 -27.84
N MET A 26 -2.34 -3.04 -28.72
CA MET A 26 -3.30 -1.99 -28.39
C MET A 26 -4.71 -2.52 -28.16
N ALA A 27 -5.16 -3.51 -28.92
CA ALA A 27 -6.45 -4.17 -28.68
C ALA A 27 -6.51 -4.80 -27.28
N GLY A 28 -5.48 -5.55 -26.89
CA GLY A 28 -5.39 -6.13 -25.55
C GLY A 28 -5.37 -5.08 -24.44
N ARG A 29 -4.66 -3.96 -24.63
CA ARG A 29 -4.70 -2.82 -23.70
C ARG A 29 -6.10 -2.23 -23.60
N HIS A 30 -6.83 -2.05 -24.71
CA HIS A 30 -8.19 -1.54 -24.66
C HIS A 30 -9.14 -2.45 -23.86
N GLU A 31 -9.00 -3.77 -23.99
CA GLU A 31 -9.76 -4.75 -23.19
C GLU A 31 -9.40 -4.67 -21.70
N GLN A 32 -8.10 -4.61 -21.37
CA GLN A 32 -7.63 -4.42 -19.99
C GLN A 32 -8.18 -3.13 -19.37
N TRP A 33 -8.18 -2.02 -20.12
CA TRP A 33 -8.70 -0.75 -19.62
C TRP A 33 -10.18 -0.85 -19.24
N ALA A 34 -11.00 -1.61 -19.99
CA ALA A 34 -12.41 -1.78 -19.67
C ALA A 34 -12.63 -2.43 -18.30
N VAL A 35 -11.70 -3.31 -17.87
CA VAL A 35 -11.70 -3.88 -16.52
C VAL A 35 -11.18 -2.86 -15.51
N ILE A 36 -10.01 -2.25 -15.77
CA ILE A 36 -9.37 -1.28 -14.87
C ILE A 36 -10.28 -0.09 -14.56
N GLU A 37 -11.08 0.36 -15.54
CA GLU A 37 -11.98 1.50 -15.38
C GLU A 37 -13.04 1.28 -14.27
N ASN A 38 -13.41 0.01 -14.03
CA ASN A 38 -14.36 -0.40 -12.98
C ASN A 38 -13.74 -0.36 -11.58
N TYR A 39 -12.42 -0.50 -11.46
CA TYR A 39 -11.75 -0.42 -10.15
C TYR A 39 -11.78 0.99 -9.54
N PHE A 40 -12.00 2.03 -10.34
CA PHE A 40 -12.05 3.41 -9.86
C PHE A 40 -13.41 3.78 -9.25
N VAL A 41 -13.75 3.09 -8.17
CA VAL A 41 -14.93 3.30 -7.30
C VAL A 41 -14.52 3.24 -5.82
N GLY A 42 -15.43 3.54 -4.90
CA GLY A 42 -15.17 3.49 -3.46
C GLY A 42 -13.94 4.32 -3.06
N PRO A 43 -12.98 3.75 -2.31
CA PRO A 43 -11.73 4.44 -1.94
C PRO A 43 -10.84 4.83 -3.12
N ALA A 44 -11.01 4.21 -4.30
CA ALA A 44 -10.26 4.51 -5.51
C ALA A 44 -11.02 5.43 -6.47
N THR A 45 -12.14 6.05 -6.02
CA THR A 45 -13.01 6.82 -6.91
C THR A 45 -12.24 7.89 -7.70
N LYS A 46 -12.53 7.97 -9.00
CA LYS A 46 -11.98 8.97 -9.92
C LYS A 46 -13.11 9.63 -10.71
N SER A 47 -13.10 10.96 -10.80
CA SER A 47 -13.97 11.69 -11.73
C SER A 47 -13.76 11.23 -13.17
N LYS A 48 -14.77 11.45 -14.01
CA LYS A 48 -14.69 11.23 -15.46
C LYS A 48 -13.46 11.89 -16.10
N LYS A 49 -13.09 13.10 -15.63
CA LYS A 49 -11.91 13.82 -16.13
C LYS A 49 -10.61 13.11 -15.74
N ALA A 50 -10.50 12.64 -14.49
CA ALA A 50 -9.35 11.87 -14.02
C ALA A 50 -9.23 10.52 -14.75
N LYS A 51 -10.34 9.75 -14.87
CA LYS A 51 -10.36 8.50 -15.66
C LYS A 51 -9.89 8.72 -17.09
N GLY A 52 -10.30 9.83 -17.72
CA GLY A 52 -9.84 10.20 -19.06
C GLY A 52 -8.33 10.47 -19.15
N ILE A 53 -7.71 11.04 -18.11
CA ILE A 53 -6.25 11.23 -18.04
C ILE A 53 -5.55 9.88 -17.88
N LEU A 54 -5.99 9.08 -16.90
CA LEU A 54 -5.46 7.74 -16.63
C LEU A 54 -5.53 6.84 -17.88
N LYS A 55 -6.64 6.89 -18.62
CA LYS A 55 -6.82 6.15 -19.88
C LYS A 55 -5.77 6.53 -20.93
N ARG A 56 -5.52 7.83 -21.11
CA ARG A 56 -4.52 8.31 -22.08
C ARG A 56 -3.10 7.92 -21.68
N TYR A 57 -2.78 8.00 -20.39
CA TYR A 57 -1.52 7.50 -19.87
C TYR A 57 -1.39 5.99 -20.11
N PHE A 58 -2.39 5.20 -19.71
CA PHE A 58 -2.40 3.75 -19.88
C PHE A 58 -2.31 3.31 -21.36
N LEU A 59 -3.02 3.97 -22.28
CA LEU A 59 -3.01 3.55 -23.69
C LEU A 59 -1.83 4.08 -24.49
N HIS A 60 -1.29 5.25 -24.15
CA HIS A 60 -0.36 5.97 -25.03
C HIS A 60 0.86 6.58 -24.32
N GLY A 61 1.01 6.40 -23.01
CA GLY A 61 2.06 7.05 -22.22
C GLY A 61 1.92 8.58 -22.18
N SER A 62 0.74 9.10 -22.51
CA SER A 62 0.51 10.55 -22.55
C SER A 62 0.44 11.13 -21.14
N MET A 63 1.47 11.89 -20.76
CA MET A 63 1.52 12.57 -19.46
C MET A 63 0.47 13.70 -19.39
N PRO A 64 -0.14 13.93 -18.22
CA PRO A 64 -1.00 15.08 -18.03
C PRO A 64 -0.21 16.39 -18.01
N ASP A 65 -0.88 17.49 -18.34
CA ASP A 65 -0.35 18.83 -18.10
C ASP A 65 -0.45 19.16 -16.60
N PHE A 66 0.55 18.70 -15.83
CA PHE A 66 0.62 18.92 -14.38
C PHE A 66 0.55 20.41 -14.01
N LYS A 67 1.07 21.31 -14.86
CA LYS A 67 1.02 22.76 -14.62
C LYS A 67 -0.41 23.27 -14.66
N ALA A 68 -1.19 22.87 -15.67
CA ALA A 68 -2.60 23.22 -15.77
C ALA A 68 -3.46 22.58 -14.67
N LEU A 69 -2.94 21.54 -14.00
CA LEU A 69 -3.65 20.75 -13.00
C LEU A 69 -3.22 21.09 -11.57
N LYS A 70 -2.29 22.03 -11.38
CA LYS A 70 -1.79 22.46 -10.07
C LYS A 70 -2.89 22.96 -9.11
N SER A 71 -4.01 23.47 -9.63
CA SER A 71 -5.15 23.94 -8.82
C SER A 71 -6.17 22.84 -8.50
N TRP A 72 -5.95 21.61 -8.98
CA TRP A 72 -6.80 20.47 -8.67
C TRP A 72 -6.58 20.08 -7.20
N LYS A 73 -7.57 20.30 -6.33
CA LYS A 73 -7.50 20.02 -4.89
C LYS A 73 -8.38 18.84 -4.44
N SER A 74 -8.78 17.97 -5.37
CA SER A 74 -9.58 16.78 -5.06
C SER A 74 -8.70 15.57 -4.72
N ASN A 75 -9.20 14.70 -3.84
CA ASN A 75 -8.61 13.38 -3.56
C ASN A 75 -8.70 12.44 -4.78
N GLU A 76 -9.57 12.76 -5.75
CA GLU A 76 -9.64 12.10 -7.04
C GLU A 76 -8.51 12.60 -7.96
N ARG A 77 -7.25 12.34 -7.55
CA ARG A 77 -6.06 12.77 -8.28
C ARG A 77 -6.05 12.21 -9.70
N HIS A 78 -5.56 13.02 -10.63
CA HIS A 78 -5.56 12.76 -12.06
C HIS A 78 -4.65 11.63 -12.56
N LEU A 79 -3.53 11.42 -11.86
CA LEU A 79 -2.47 10.44 -12.11
C LEU A 79 -1.56 10.52 -10.88
N ASP A 80 -1.98 9.93 -9.77
CA ASP A 80 -1.16 9.79 -8.55
C ASP A 80 -0.01 8.81 -8.75
N LEU A 81 0.93 8.75 -7.79
CA LEU A 81 2.12 7.92 -7.87
C LEU A 81 1.79 6.42 -8.04
N PHE A 82 0.76 5.91 -7.36
CA PHE A 82 0.34 4.52 -7.51
C PHE A 82 -0.12 4.25 -8.95
N CYS A 83 -1.05 5.05 -9.47
CA CYS A 83 -1.54 4.88 -10.83
C CYS A 83 -0.44 5.09 -11.88
N PHE A 84 0.51 6.01 -11.62
CA PHE A 84 1.65 6.25 -12.50
C PHE A 84 2.53 5.01 -12.67
N LEU A 85 2.82 4.30 -11.58
CA LEU A 85 3.64 3.09 -11.61
C LEU A 85 2.84 1.85 -12.04
N TRP A 86 1.66 1.64 -11.47
CA TRP A 86 0.82 0.46 -11.73
C TRP A 86 0.31 0.39 -13.17
N LEU A 87 -0.05 1.52 -13.79
CA LEU A 87 -0.59 1.53 -15.15
C LEU A 87 0.50 1.51 -16.23
N HIS A 88 1.77 1.57 -15.82
CA HIS A 88 2.91 1.48 -16.72
C HIS A 88 2.97 0.07 -17.36
N PRO A 89 3.27 -0.06 -18.67
CA PRO A 89 3.33 -1.36 -19.35
C PRO A 89 4.52 -2.25 -18.95
N SER A 90 5.59 -1.65 -18.43
CA SER A 90 6.73 -2.39 -17.86
C SER A 90 6.56 -2.59 -16.36
N TRP A 91 6.87 -3.80 -15.90
CA TRP A 91 7.02 -4.18 -14.49
C TRP A 91 8.50 -4.35 -14.08
N ASP A 92 9.42 -3.90 -14.91
CA ASP A 92 10.85 -3.93 -14.65
C ASP A 92 11.26 -2.78 -13.72
N SER A 93 11.85 -3.13 -12.57
CA SER A 93 12.35 -2.16 -11.60
C SER A 93 13.37 -1.18 -12.19
N ASP A 94 14.22 -1.63 -13.12
CA ASP A 94 15.24 -0.77 -13.74
C ASP A 94 14.60 0.32 -14.63
N VAL A 95 13.36 0.08 -15.08
CA VAL A 95 12.55 1.06 -15.82
C VAL A 95 11.74 1.92 -14.85
N LEU A 96 11.12 1.32 -13.84
CA LEU A 96 10.18 2.01 -12.95
C LEU A 96 10.86 2.89 -11.91
N VAL A 97 12.05 2.54 -11.41
CA VAL A 97 12.79 3.33 -10.41
C VAL A 97 13.14 4.73 -10.93
N PRO A 98 13.77 4.90 -12.11
CA PRO A 98 14.04 6.24 -12.66
C PRO A 98 12.77 7.06 -12.90
N LEU A 99 11.67 6.42 -13.31
CA LEU A 99 10.39 7.09 -13.51
C LEU A 99 9.78 7.57 -12.19
N ARG A 100 9.80 6.71 -11.16
CA ARG A 100 9.39 7.04 -9.80
C ARG A 100 10.19 8.23 -9.28
N ASP A 101 11.51 8.22 -9.45
CA ASP A 101 12.39 9.33 -9.02
C ASP A 101 12.11 10.62 -9.78
N ALA A 102 11.91 10.55 -11.10
CA ALA A 102 11.52 11.69 -11.93
C ALA A 102 10.18 12.28 -11.50
N TYR A 103 9.23 11.44 -11.13
CA TYR A 103 7.90 11.85 -10.68
C TYR A 103 7.95 12.60 -9.34
N ILE A 104 8.55 12.00 -8.31
CA ILE A 104 8.54 12.57 -6.95
C ILE A 104 9.38 13.85 -6.82
N HIS A 105 10.42 14.00 -7.63
CA HIS A 105 11.27 15.20 -7.63
C HIS A 105 10.80 16.27 -8.61
N SER A 106 9.74 16.01 -9.38
CA SER A 106 9.21 16.98 -10.32
C SER A 106 8.58 18.16 -9.56
N PRO A 107 8.99 19.41 -9.82
CA PRO A 107 8.36 20.59 -9.21
C PRO A 107 6.92 20.84 -9.68
N LEU A 108 6.43 20.05 -10.66
CA LEU A 108 5.04 20.10 -11.13
C LEU A 108 4.13 19.10 -10.40
N VAL A 109 4.69 18.08 -9.77
CA VAL A 109 3.95 17.09 -8.98
C VAL A 109 3.70 17.66 -7.59
N LEU A 110 2.47 17.50 -7.10
CA LEU A 110 2.12 17.93 -5.76
C LEU A 110 2.41 16.82 -4.74
N GLU A 111 2.56 17.22 -3.49
CA GLU A 111 2.70 16.29 -2.38
C GLU A 111 1.51 15.30 -2.31
N GLU A 112 0.30 15.80 -2.56
CA GLU A 112 -0.92 15.01 -2.54
C GLU A 112 -0.98 13.98 -3.67
N ASP A 113 -0.27 14.21 -4.78
CA ASP A 113 -0.15 13.19 -5.84
C ASP A 113 0.65 11.98 -5.37
N VAL A 114 1.60 12.18 -4.46
CA VAL A 114 2.37 11.12 -3.83
C VAL A 114 1.56 10.48 -2.71
N SER A 115 1.11 11.26 -1.72
CA SER A 115 0.46 10.72 -0.52
C SER A 115 -0.82 9.96 -0.83
N VAL A 116 -1.69 10.45 -1.72
CA VAL A 116 -2.90 9.73 -2.15
C VAL A 116 -2.55 8.42 -2.85
N GLY A 117 -1.48 8.40 -3.64
CA GLY A 117 -0.98 7.16 -4.24
C GLY A 117 -0.55 6.14 -3.18
N MET A 118 0.20 6.59 -2.16
CA MET A 118 0.60 5.73 -1.05
C MET A 118 -0.60 5.16 -0.28
N GLU A 119 -1.56 6.02 0.05
CA GLU A 119 -2.81 5.64 0.72
C GLU A 119 -3.57 4.60 -0.10
N LEU A 120 -3.62 4.74 -1.43
CA LEU A 120 -4.29 3.80 -2.31
C LEU A 120 -3.62 2.42 -2.31
N LEU A 121 -2.29 2.36 -2.38
CA LEU A 121 -1.55 1.10 -2.26
C LEU A 121 -1.85 0.42 -0.91
N PHE A 122 -1.86 1.18 0.18
CA PHE A 122 -2.13 0.64 1.50
C PHE A 122 -3.57 0.19 1.69
N GLN A 123 -4.52 0.95 1.17
CA GLN A 123 -5.92 0.59 1.20
C GLN A 123 -6.16 -0.74 0.47
N TYR A 124 -5.65 -0.89 -0.75
CA TYR A 124 -5.92 -2.09 -1.56
C TYR A 124 -4.97 -3.25 -1.27
N GLY A 125 -3.67 -2.98 -1.19
CA GLY A 125 -2.64 -3.99 -0.98
C GLY A 125 -2.53 -4.50 0.46
N ALA A 126 -2.98 -3.74 1.45
CA ALA A 126 -2.99 -4.18 2.85
C ALA A 126 -4.42 -4.39 3.38
N LEU A 127 -5.19 -3.32 3.55
CA LEU A 127 -6.46 -3.39 4.29
C LEU A 127 -7.51 -4.25 3.58
N ILE A 128 -7.83 -3.93 2.32
CA ILE A 128 -8.81 -4.67 1.51
C ILE A 128 -8.28 -6.08 1.22
N ALA A 129 -7.00 -6.22 0.85
CA ALA A 129 -6.38 -7.54 0.68
C ALA A 129 -6.35 -8.41 1.96
N SER A 130 -6.64 -7.85 3.14
CA SER A 130 -6.76 -8.60 4.39
C SER A 130 -8.21 -8.89 4.84
N ALA A 131 -9.19 -8.38 4.08
CA ALA A 131 -10.60 -8.57 4.38
C ALA A 131 -11.02 -10.04 4.25
N GLU A 132 -12.10 -10.41 4.95
CA GLU A 132 -12.76 -11.69 4.74
C GLU A 132 -13.68 -11.57 3.53
N TYR A 133 -13.58 -12.52 2.60
CA TYR A 133 -14.39 -12.58 1.40
C TYR A 133 -15.22 -13.86 1.37
N PHE A 134 -16.43 -13.78 0.82
CA PHE A 134 -17.25 -14.94 0.52
C PHE A 134 -16.83 -15.58 -0.82
N GLU A 135 -17.11 -16.87 -0.98
CA GLU A 135 -16.66 -17.67 -2.13
C GLU A 135 -17.16 -17.16 -3.49
N ASN A 136 -18.30 -16.47 -3.51
CA ASN A 136 -18.92 -15.89 -4.71
C ASN A 136 -19.03 -14.36 -4.62
N GLU A 137 -18.19 -13.73 -3.81
CA GLU A 137 -18.21 -12.27 -3.68
C GLU A 137 -17.70 -11.62 -4.96
N ASP A 138 -18.44 -10.63 -5.46
CA ASP A 138 -18.02 -9.84 -6.60
C ASP A 138 -16.88 -8.92 -6.18
N VAL A 139 -15.68 -9.17 -6.71
CA VAL A 139 -14.48 -8.35 -6.48
C VAL A 139 -14.04 -7.62 -7.76
N SER A 140 -14.95 -7.44 -8.72
CA SER A 140 -14.67 -6.75 -9.98
C SER A 140 -14.37 -5.26 -9.81
N ASP A 141 -14.63 -4.71 -8.62
CA ASP A 141 -14.32 -3.34 -8.21
C ASP A 141 -13.05 -3.22 -7.34
N VAL A 142 -12.44 -4.35 -6.96
CA VAL A 142 -11.21 -4.37 -6.18
C VAL A 142 -10.00 -4.25 -7.11
N ILE A 143 -9.15 -3.25 -6.89
CA ILE A 143 -7.89 -3.10 -7.64
C ILE A 143 -7.05 -4.37 -7.51
N GLN A 144 -6.67 -4.94 -8.65
CA GLN A 144 -5.77 -6.09 -8.75
C GLN A 144 -4.46 -5.67 -9.41
N THR A 145 -3.36 -6.10 -8.81
CA THR A 145 -1.99 -5.84 -9.31
C THR A 145 -1.31 -7.11 -9.80
N ASP A 146 -2.05 -8.23 -9.87
CA ASP A 146 -1.58 -9.52 -10.37
C ASP A 146 -0.30 -10.03 -9.69
N GLY A 147 -0.17 -9.82 -8.37
CA GLY A 147 0.99 -10.27 -7.59
C GLY A 147 2.09 -9.21 -7.43
N ASN A 148 1.86 -7.98 -7.90
CA ASN A 148 2.87 -6.92 -7.90
C ASN A 148 2.75 -5.94 -6.71
N ASN A 149 1.95 -6.23 -5.68
CA ASN A 149 1.85 -5.33 -4.51
C ASN A 149 3.21 -5.13 -3.83
N ARG A 150 4.03 -6.19 -3.72
CA ARG A 150 5.39 -6.06 -3.18
C ARG A 150 6.24 -5.12 -4.02
N LEU A 151 6.24 -5.29 -5.33
CA LEU A 151 7.03 -4.46 -6.25
C LEU A 151 6.61 -2.99 -6.14
N LEU A 152 5.30 -2.72 -6.18
CA LEU A 152 4.78 -1.36 -6.03
C LEU A 152 5.13 -0.78 -4.67
N PHE A 153 5.05 -1.56 -3.59
CA PHE A 153 5.50 -1.14 -2.28
C PHE A 153 6.99 -0.79 -2.27
N ASP A 154 7.84 -1.67 -2.78
CA ASP A 154 9.29 -1.46 -2.82
C ASP A 154 9.66 -0.23 -3.70
N LEU A 155 8.95 0.00 -4.81
CA LEU A 155 9.12 1.18 -5.66
C LEU A 155 8.66 2.47 -4.95
N MET A 156 7.52 2.42 -4.28
CA MET A 156 6.91 3.60 -3.68
C MET A 156 7.57 3.99 -2.35
N ILE A 157 8.00 3.01 -1.55
CA ILE A 157 8.61 3.21 -0.22
C ILE A 157 10.15 3.13 -0.24
N GLY A 158 10.73 2.25 -1.08
CA GLY A 158 12.09 1.72 -0.88
C GLY A 158 13.23 2.73 -0.80
N ASN A 159 13.06 3.96 -1.32
CA ASN A 159 14.05 5.05 -1.21
C ASN A 159 13.54 6.28 -0.44
N LEU A 160 12.34 6.23 0.14
CA LEU A 160 11.74 7.40 0.83
C LEU A 160 12.37 7.66 2.21
N SER A 161 13.00 6.66 2.83
CA SER A 161 13.74 6.83 4.10
C SER A 161 15.01 7.65 3.95
N GLU A 162 15.49 7.87 2.72
CA GLU A 162 16.68 8.70 2.44
C GLU A 162 16.31 10.13 1.97
N GLN A 163 15.02 10.41 1.76
CA GLN A 163 14.54 11.68 1.19
C GLN A 163 13.94 12.59 2.26
N LYS A 164 14.68 13.66 2.58
CA LYS A 164 14.23 14.74 3.48
C LYS A 164 12.87 15.29 3.03
N GLY A 165 11.88 15.21 3.92
CA GLY A 165 10.57 15.87 3.75
C GLY A 165 9.41 14.96 3.36
N ILE A 166 9.63 13.67 3.06
CA ILE A 166 8.56 12.69 2.87
C ILE A 166 8.30 11.87 4.15
N GLU A 167 9.28 11.81 5.06
CA GLU A 167 9.24 11.16 6.38
C GLU A 167 8.02 11.53 7.26
N LYS A 168 7.31 12.62 6.96
CA LYS A 168 6.13 13.08 7.73
C LYS A 168 4.78 12.57 7.21
N LYS A 169 4.73 11.89 6.07
CA LYS A 169 3.47 11.85 5.28
C LYS A 169 2.71 10.53 5.32
N VAL A 170 3.35 9.43 5.70
CA VAL A 170 2.64 8.17 5.94
C VAL A 170 3.17 7.52 7.22
N ASN A 171 2.44 7.71 8.31
CA ASN A 171 2.73 7.03 9.56
C ASN A 171 1.82 5.79 9.65
N TYR A 172 2.42 4.63 9.86
CA TYR A 172 1.72 3.37 10.13
C TYR A 172 1.84 3.05 11.63
N PRO A 173 0.95 3.57 12.47
CA PRO A 173 1.12 3.51 13.92
C PRO A 173 1.08 2.06 14.42
N MET A 174 1.70 1.83 15.58
CA MET A 174 1.81 0.52 16.23
C MET A 174 0.49 -0.23 16.33
N HIS A 175 -0.63 0.46 16.56
CA HIS A 175 -1.95 -0.16 16.68
C HIS A 175 -2.46 -0.78 15.35
N HIS A 176 -1.82 -0.54 14.20
CA HIS A 176 -2.16 -1.24 12.95
C HIS A 176 -1.93 -2.75 13.01
N ILE A 177 -1.19 -3.25 14.00
CA ILE A 177 -1.12 -4.68 14.32
C ILE A 177 -2.51 -5.29 14.55
N ILE A 178 -3.49 -4.47 14.98
CA ILE A 178 -4.90 -4.87 15.11
C ILE A 178 -5.45 -5.33 13.77
N GLU A 179 -5.33 -4.53 12.71
CA GLU A 179 -5.82 -4.88 11.37
C GLU A 179 -5.06 -6.08 10.79
N MET A 180 -3.73 -6.12 10.97
CA MET A 180 -2.93 -7.28 10.58
C MET A 180 -3.42 -8.58 11.24
N SER A 181 -3.77 -8.52 12.53
CA SER A 181 -4.27 -9.68 13.27
C SER A 181 -5.66 -10.13 12.83
N LYS A 182 -6.52 -9.21 12.37
CA LYS A 182 -7.87 -9.55 11.91
C LYS A 182 -7.82 -10.44 10.67
N TRP A 183 -6.79 -10.30 9.83
CA TRP A 183 -6.55 -11.18 8.69
C TRP A 183 -6.43 -12.66 9.08
N LEU A 184 -5.84 -12.93 10.25
CA LEU A 184 -5.69 -14.28 10.79
C LEU A 184 -7.02 -14.92 11.19
N CYS A 185 -8.08 -14.13 11.35
CA CYS A 185 -9.42 -14.62 11.68
C CYS A 185 -10.21 -15.11 10.45
N ASN A 186 -9.74 -14.83 9.22
CA ASN A 186 -10.47 -15.20 8.01
C ASN A 186 -10.62 -16.72 7.92
N LYS A 187 -11.84 -17.21 7.64
CA LYS A 187 -12.09 -18.65 7.56
C LYS A 187 -11.46 -19.30 6.34
N LYS A 188 -11.38 -18.56 5.23
CA LYS A 188 -10.80 -18.99 3.95
C LYS A 188 -9.97 -17.84 3.37
N LEU A 189 -8.99 -18.19 2.54
CA LEU A 189 -8.25 -17.23 1.72
C LEU A 189 -8.92 -17.13 0.35
N HIS A 190 -9.24 -15.91 -0.04
CA HIS A 190 -9.67 -15.54 -1.38
C HIS A 190 -8.46 -15.12 -2.23
N ILE A 191 -8.60 -15.10 -3.56
CA ILE A 191 -7.48 -14.80 -4.47
C ILE A 191 -6.86 -13.42 -4.19
N ILE A 192 -7.66 -12.43 -3.81
CA ILE A 192 -7.20 -11.09 -3.40
C ILE A 192 -6.26 -11.17 -2.20
N ASN A 193 -6.47 -12.12 -1.26
CA ASN A 193 -5.63 -12.24 -0.07
C ASN A 193 -4.21 -12.76 -0.39
N ASN A 194 -4.00 -13.40 -1.55
CA ASN A 194 -2.71 -14.00 -1.89
C ASN A 194 -1.60 -12.98 -2.08
N ASP A 195 -1.94 -11.73 -2.41
CA ASP A 195 -0.98 -10.64 -2.58
C ASP A 195 -1.10 -9.57 -1.47
N CYS A 196 -1.61 -9.95 -0.29
CA CYS A 196 -1.67 -9.04 0.86
C CYS A 196 -0.26 -8.64 1.31
N LEU A 197 -0.04 -7.33 1.49
CA LEU A 197 1.25 -6.72 1.84
C LEU A 197 1.83 -7.22 3.16
N TYR A 198 0.98 -7.65 4.10
CA TYR A 198 1.38 -8.14 5.41
C TYR A 198 2.35 -9.33 5.33
N GLN A 199 2.35 -10.10 4.23
CA GLN A 199 3.28 -11.23 4.08
C GLN A 199 4.72 -10.83 3.70
N TYR A 200 4.95 -9.57 3.28
CA TYR A 200 6.25 -9.12 2.76
C TYR A 200 7.11 -8.47 3.84
N GLY A 201 8.41 -8.79 3.83
CA GLY A 201 9.35 -8.31 4.84
C GLY A 201 9.53 -6.80 4.81
N SER A 202 9.65 -6.20 3.62
CA SER A 202 9.81 -4.76 3.44
C SER A 202 8.63 -3.96 4.03
N TYR A 203 7.40 -4.47 3.88
CA TYR A 203 6.22 -3.88 4.50
C TYR A 203 6.26 -3.95 6.03
N LEU A 204 6.60 -5.11 6.59
CA LEU A 204 6.69 -5.27 8.05
C LEU A 204 7.84 -4.45 8.65
N ASP A 205 8.94 -4.28 7.91
CA ASP A 205 10.05 -3.41 8.28
C ASP A 205 9.62 -1.94 8.32
N PHE A 206 8.88 -1.49 7.31
CA PHE A 206 8.30 -0.15 7.28
C PHE A 206 7.32 0.10 8.43
N TRP A 207 6.43 -0.87 8.72
CA TRP A 207 5.54 -0.79 9.88
C TRP A 207 6.33 -0.68 11.20
N TYR A 208 7.38 -1.49 11.36
CA TYR A 208 8.25 -1.43 12.53
C TYR A 208 8.94 -0.07 12.67
N GLN A 209 9.49 0.47 11.58
CA GLN A 209 10.14 1.78 11.57
C GLN A 209 9.16 2.93 11.88
N SER A 210 7.87 2.74 11.59
CA SER A 210 6.79 3.68 11.90
C SER A 210 6.29 3.59 13.34
N CYS A 211 6.70 2.56 14.10
CA CYS A 211 6.28 2.41 15.48
C CYS A 211 6.85 3.52 16.37
N PRO A 212 6.07 4.02 17.36
CA PRO A 212 6.50 5.08 18.26
C PRO A 212 7.70 4.61 19.09
N LYS A 213 8.59 5.55 19.39
CA LYS A 213 9.72 5.37 20.32
C LYS A 213 9.51 6.09 21.65
N ASN A 214 8.36 6.76 21.81
CA ASN A 214 8.02 7.47 23.03
C ASN A 214 7.34 6.49 24.00
N GLU A 215 7.93 6.30 25.18
CA GLU A 215 7.41 5.41 26.22
C GLU A 215 6.00 5.81 26.69
N ASN A 216 5.65 7.09 26.63
CA ASN A 216 4.34 7.60 27.03
C ASN A 216 3.24 7.39 25.96
N TYR A 217 3.46 6.50 24.99
CA TYR A 217 2.51 6.28 23.88
C TYR A 217 1.12 5.86 24.39
N PHE A 218 1.03 5.05 25.45
CA PHE A 218 -0.24 4.61 26.02
C PHE A 218 -0.85 5.58 27.05
N ASP A 219 -0.21 6.73 27.29
CA ASP A 219 -0.82 7.79 28.12
C ASP A 219 -1.93 8.54 27.37
N ASP A 220 -1.86 8.55 26.03
CA ASP A 220 -2.93 9.09 25.20
C ASP A 220 -4.20 8.25 25.32
N ALA A 221 -5.34 8.92 25.55
CA ALA A 221 -6.62 8.26 25.80
C ALA A 221 -7.07 7.35 24.64
N PHE A 222 -6.75 7.72 23.39
CA PHE A 222 -7.08 6.91 22.22
C PHE A 222 -6.27 5.61 22.22
N TYR A 223 -4.95 5.69 22.40
CA TYR A 223 -4.09 4.49 22.40
C TYR A 223 -4.31 3.61 23.63
N LYS A 224 -4.64 4.21 24.78
CA LYS A 224 -5.08 3.48 25.97
C LYS A 224 -6.36 2.70 25.71
N GLY A 225 -7.33 3.31 25.04
CA GLY A 225 -8.58 2.63 24.63
C GLY A 225 -8.35 1.50 23.63
N ALA A 226 -7.26 1.55 22.85
CA ALA A 226 -6.89 0.51 21.90
C ALA A 226 -6.21 -0.71 22.53
N LEU A 227 -5.75 -0.63 23.79
CA LEU A 227 -4.97 -1.68 24.46
C LEU A 227 -5.62 -3.09 24.39
N PRO A 228 -6.91 -3.29 24.72
CA PRO A 228 -7.51 -4.64 24.66
C PRO A 228 -7.49 -5.24 23.25
N TYR A 229 -7.53 -4.40 22.21
CA TYR A 229 -7.46 -4.84 20.82
C TYR A 229 -6.02 -5.18 20.41
N ILE A 230 -5.03 -4.45 20.95
CA ILE A 230 -3.61 -4.76 20.77
C ILE A 230 -3.27 -6.08 21.46
N GLU A 231 -3.74 -6.30 22.69
CA GLU A 231 -3.60 -7.56 23.41
C GLU A 231 -4.20 -8.73 22.62
N LYS A 232 -5.43 -8.56 22.12
CA LYS A 232 -6.09 -9.52 21.23
C LYS A 232 -5.29 -9.78 19.95
N ALA A 233 -4.69 -8.73 19.36
CA ALA A 233 -3.88 -8.86 18.16
C ALA A 233 -2.61 -9.67 18.40
N LEU A 234 -1.87 -9.35 19.47
CA LEU A 234 -0.67 -10.08 19.88
C LEU A 234 -1.00 -11.54 20.25
N TYR A 235 -2.12 -11.77 20.95
CA TYR A 235 -2.63 -13.11 21.25
C TYR A 235 -2.85 -13.92 19.96
N ARG A 236 -3.59 -13.37 18.99
CA ARG A 236 -3.84 -14.04 17.71
C ARG A 236 -2.53 -14.39 17.00
N ILE A 237 -1.60 -13.44 16.93
CA ILE A 237 -0.29 -13.64 16.30
C ILE A 237 0.50 -14.76 16.99
N TYR A 238 0.55 -14.78 18.33
CA TYR A 238 1.28 -15.81 19.08
C TYR A 238 0.64 -17.19 18.95
N TYR A 239 -0.68 -17.29 19.05
CA TYR A 239 -1.41 -18.57 19.07
C TYR A 239 -1.89 -19.05 17.68
N PHE A 240 -1.59 -18.33 16.60
CA PHE A 240 -1.91 -18.79 15.25
C PHE A 240 -1.14 -20.07 14.91
N ASP A 241 -1.86 -21.13 14.59
CA ASP A 241 -1.29 -22.45 14.32
C ASP A 241 -0.76 -22.52 12.87
N THR A 242 0.52 -22.15 12.71
CA THR A 242 1.21 -22.16 11.42
C THR A 242 1.44 -23.56 10.87
N GLU A 243 1.48 -24.58 11.74
CA GLU A 243 1.66 -25.98 11.30
C GLU A 243 0.37 -26.50 10.66
N LYS A 244 -0.77 -26.24 11.31
CA LYS A 244 -2.09 -26.59 10.78
C LYS A 244 -2.46 -25.80 9.52
N GLU A 245 -2.09 -24.53 9.44
CA GLU A 245 -2.33 -23.68 8.27
C GLU A 245 -1.50 -24.12 7.05
N GLY A 246 -0.26 -24.59 7.26
CA GLY A 246 0.68 -24.93 6.18
C GLY A 246 1.35 -23.70 5.56
N ASP A 247 2.01 -23.86 4.40
CA ASP A 247 2.69 -22.74 3.71
C ASP A 247 1.69 -21.85 2.96
N THR A 248 1.14 -20.86 3.66
CA THR A 248 0.27 -19.82 3.09
C THR A 248 0.86 -18.43 3.31
N CYS A 249 0.29 -17.42 2.63
CA CYS A 249 0.66 -16.01 2.86
C CYS A 249 0.50 -15.58 4.33
N ARG A 250 -0.47 -16.15 5.07
CA ARG A 250 -0.67 -15.88 6.50
C ARG A 250 0.43 -16.50 7.35
N THR A 251 0.83 -17.74 7.08
CA THR A 251 1.96 -18.39 7.77
C THR A 251 3.24 -17.58 7.57
N ARG A 252 3.51 -17.13 6.35
CA ARG A 252 4.68 -16.29 6.04
C ARG A 252 4.65 -14.96 6.79
N PHE A 253 3.50 -14.32 6.90
CA PHE A 253 3.31 -13.14 7.76
C PHE A 253 3.60 -13.46 9.22
N VAL A 254 2.95 -14.48 9.79
CA VAL A 254 3.06 -14.85 11.21
C VAL A 254 4.50 -15.15 11.60
N VAL A 255 5.23 -15.92 10.78
CA VAL A 255 6.65 -16.23 11.03
C VAL A 255 7.49 -14.95 11.10
N LYS A 256 7.29 -14.02 10.15
CA LYS A 256 8.07 -12.78 10.09
C LYS A 256 7.72 -11.81 11.23
N ILE A 257 6.44 -11.62 11.52
CA ILE A 257 6.01 -10.68 12.56
C ILE A 257 6.37 -11.19 13.95
N ARG A 258 6.30 -12.51 14.22
CA ARG A 258 6.81 -13.10 15.47
C ARG A 258 8.29 -12.79 15.67
N LYS A 259 9.10 -12.98 14.63
CA LYS A 259 10.52 -12.66 14.65
C LYS A 259 10.77 -11.17 14.98
N ILE A 260 10.03 -10.27 14.35
CA ILE A 260 10.10 -8.83 14.65
C ILE A 260 9.75 -8.54 16.12
N LEU A 261 8.65 -9.10 16.62
CA LEU A 261 8.19 -8.90 17.99
C LEU A 261 9.16 -9.49 19.03
N ASP A 262 9.82 -10.60 18.72
CA ASP A 262 10.79 -11.25 19.59
C ASP A 262 12.13 -10.50 19.61
N GLU A 263 12.70 -10.19 18.45
CA GLU A 263 14.10 -9.77 18.32
C GLU A 263 14.30 -8.25 18.35
N ARG A 264 13.29 -7.45 18.00
CA ARG A 264 13.44 -5.99 17.89
C ARG A 264 13.02 -5.26 19.16
N GLU A 265 13.57 -4.06 19.27
CA GLU A 265 13.26 -3.12 20.34
C GLU A 265 11.95 -2.38 20.03
N PHE A 266 11.08 -2.31 21.03
CA PHE A 266 9.85 -1.52 21.08
C PHE A 266 9.82 -0.77 22.40
N ILE A 267 8.90 0.19 22.55
CA ILE A 267 8.60 0.79 23.86
C ILE A 267 8.29 -0.30 24.89
N GLN A 268 8.68 -0.04 26.14
CA GLN A 268 8.68 -1.03 27.21
C GLN A 268 7.30 -1.66 27.41
N ASP A 269 6.25 -0.84 27.44
CA ASP A 269 4.88 -1.30 27.64
C ASP A 269 4.44 -2.29 26.55
N PHE A 270 4.70 -1.98 25.28
CA PHE A 270 4.33 -2.86 24.17
C PHE A 270 5.13 -4.17 24.20
N LYS A 271 6.42 -4.11 24.52
CA LYS A 271 7.26 -5.30 24.68
C LYS A 271 6.75 -6.17 25.84
N GLN A 272 6.34 -5.56 26.93
CA GLN A 272 5.77 -6.27 28.08
C GLN A 272 4.47 -6.98 27.71
N LEU A 273 3.57 -6.35 26.94
CA LEU A 273 2.36 -7.02 26.43
C LEU A 273 2.70 -8.29 25.63
N TRP A 274 3.70 -8.22 24.74
CA TRP A 274 4.14 -9.38 23.97
C TRP A 274 4.65 -10.50 24.88
N LEU A 275 5.49 -10.17 25.87
CA LEU A 275 5.99 -11.13 26.85
C LEU A 275 4.87 -11.75 27.70
N ASP A 276 3.88 -10.96 28.09
CA ASP A 276 2.75 -11.42 28.89
C ASP A 276 1.79 -12.32 28.10
N VAL A 277 1.62 -12.10 26.79
CA VAL A 277 0.95 -13.07 25.89
C VAL A 277 1.70 -14.39 25.87
N LYS A 278 3.02 -14.37 25.66
CA LYS A 278 3.86 -15.59 25.61
C LYS A 278 3.84 -16.36 26.93
N ALA A 279 3.80 -15.64 28.05
CA ALA A 279 3.72 -16.21 29.39
C ALA A 279 2.30 -16.67 29.77
N GLY A 280 1.29 -16.50 28.91
CA GLY A 280 -0.09 -16.90 29.17
C GLY A 280 -0.83 -16.03 30.18
N LYS A 281 -0.29 -14.84 30.52
CA LYS A 281 -0.93 -13.90 31.47
C LYS A 281 -2.09 -13.13 30.85
N ILE A 282 -2.04 -12.92 29.53
CA ILE A 282 -3.12 -12.27 28.78
C ILE A 282 -4.09 -13.33 28.28
N GLN A 283 -5.31 -13.30 28.79
CA GLN A 283 -6.42 -14.16 28.37
C GLN A 283 -7.41 -13.33 27.56
N VAL A 284 -7.76 -13.80 26.37
CA VAL A 284 -8.62 -13.08 25.44
C VAL A 284 -9.86 -13.91 25.17
N GLU A 285 -11.03 -13.34 25.43
CA GLU A 285 -12.29 -13.98 25.10
C GLU A 285 -12.54 -13.93 23.59
N ASN A 286 -12.97 -15.06 23.01
CA ASN A 286 -13.31 -15.18 21.58
C ASN A 286 -12.22 -14.57 20.65
N PRO A 287 -10.95 -15.04 20.75
CA PRO A 287 -9.83 -14.41 20.06
C PRO A 287 -10.04 -14.42 18.54
N TRP A 288 -10.63 -15.48 18.00
CA TRP A 288 -10.83 -15.65 16.55
C TRP A 288 -12.09 -14.99 15.99
N LYS A 289 -12.92 -14.36 16.83
CA LYS A 289 -14.04 -13.51 16.35
C LYS A 289 -13.44 -12.19 15.86
N ARG A 290 -13.63 -11.89 14.58
CA ARG A 290 -13.08 -10.68 13.93
C ARG A 290 -13.47 -9.43 14.70
#